data_AF-A0A7W5MUA1-F1
#
_entry.id   AF-A0A7W5MUA1-F1
#
_cell.length_a   1.000
_cell.length_b   1.000
_cell.length_c   1.000
_cell.angle_alpha   90.00
_cell.angle_beta   90.00
_cell.angle_gamma   90.00
#
_symmetry.space_group_name_H-M   'P 1'
#
loop_
_entity.id
_entity.type
_entity.pdbx_description
1 polymer ?
#
loop_
_entity_poly.entity_id
_entity_poly.type
_entity_poly.pdbx_seq_one_letter_code
_entity_poly.pdbx_strand_id
1 'polypeptide(L)'
;MLIRPAASLILAITAASYAQAQPPAPPVPPTPTEIVGAAPAADWVAIAPENLLVMDLAPAADGAARQVVIQLLPAPWSQGWVGNIRKLATAHWWDGTAITRVQDGYVVQWGDPDAEDKAKARPLPPSLLSVSQGAYTLTAGAAPALEGPRIADGIYAAQARFYHGWPIATGPGEAPETWPVHCYGTVGVGRDMPPDAGSGAELYAVIGDAPRQLDRNIAVVGRVIAGMEWLSSLPRGKGEMGFYRQTAERTPIQRVRLGDAVPGLPTWQYLSTASASFARYADARANRRDPFYVRPAGGVDICNVPVPIRQKP
;
A
#
# COMPACT_ATOMS: atom_id res chain seq x y z
N MET A 1 -92.33 49.96 23.44
CA MET A 1 -91.83 48.57 23.33
C MET A 1 -90.41 48.66 22.79
N LEU A 2 -89.42 48.37 23.63
CA LEU A 2 -88.00 48.74 23.43
C LEU A 2 -87.31 47.83 22.40
N ILE A 3 -86.57 48.43 21.46
CA ILE A 3 -85.64 47.76 20.55
C ILE A 3 -84.25 47.82 21.19
N ARG A 4 -83.62 46.66 21.42
CA ARG A 4 -82.24 46.52 21.91
C ARG A 4 -81.33 46.07 20.76
N PRO A 5 -80.13 46.66 20.57
CA PRO A 5 -79.19 46.20 19.55
C PRO A 5 -78.39 45.00 20.08
N ALA A 6 -78.21 43.98 19.24
CA ALA A 6 -77.34 42.84 19.53
C ALA A 6 -75.89 43.22 19.19
N ALA A 7 -75.01 43.21 20.18
CA ALA A 7 -73.57 43.38 20.00
C ALA A 7 -72.94 42.03 19.66
N SER A 8 -72.39 41.88 18.45
CA SER A 8 -71.61 40.72 18.04
C SER A 8 -70.18 40.84 18.57
N LEU A 9 -69.81 39.96 19.49
CA LEU A 9 -68.46 39.83 20.03
C LEU A 9 -67.63 38.96 19.08
N ILE A 10 -66.68 39.57 18.34
CA ILE A 10 -65.73 38.84 17.49
C ILE A 10 -64.61 38.31 18.40
N LEU A 11 -64.56 36.98 18.58
CA LEU A 11 -63.51 36.30 19.32
C LEU A 11 -62.30 36.09 18.38
N ALA A 12 -61.28 36.92 18.52
CA ALA A 12 -60.02 36.78 17.79
C ALA A 12 -59.22 35.59 18.37
N ILE A 13 -59.26 34.45 17.68
CA ILE A 13 -58.42 33.29 18.00
C ILE A 13 -57.01 33.58 17.45
N THR A 14 -56.09 33.99 18.32
CA THR A 14 -54.67 34.05 17.98
C THR A 14 -54.14 32.62 17.89
N ALA A 15 -54.00 32.11 16.67
CA ALA A 15 -53.30 30.85 16.43
C ALA A 15 -51.81 31.06 16.74
N ALA A 16 -51.38 30.59 17.92
CA ALA A 16 -49.97 30.48 18.24
C ALA A 16 -49.36 29.41 17.31
N SER A 17 -48.67 29.85 16.26
CA SER A 17 -47.88 28.96 15.41
C SER A 17 -46.74 28.37 16.24
N TYR A 18 -46.95 27.19 16.81
CA TYR A 18 -45.86 26.35 17.29
C TYR A 18 -45.07 25.88 16.06
N ALA A 19 -44.03 26.62 15.70
CA ALA A 19 -43.00 26.12 14.82
C ALA A 19 -42.32 24.95 15.55
N GLN A 20 -42.74 23.71 15.25
CA GLN A 20 -42.02 22.53 15.68
C GLN A 20 -40.65 22.56 15.00
N ALA A 21 -39.62 22.94 15.76
CA ALA A 21 -38.24 22.83 15.30
C ALA A 21 -37.99 21.35 14.98
N GLN A 22 -37.78 21.05 13.70
CA GLN A 22 -37.46 19.70 13.27
C GLN A 22 -36.14 19.29 13.95
N PRO A 23 -36.07 18.14 14.63
CA PRO A 23 -34.83 17.71 15.26
C PRO A 23 -33.73 17.65 14.21
N PRO A 24 -32.50 18.09 14.55
CA PRO A 24 -31.38 18.06 13.61
C PRO A 24 -31.20 16.64 13.10
N ALA A 25 -30.98 16.50 11.79
CA ALA A 25 -30.70 15.21 11.19
C ALA A 25 -29.49 14.57 11.90
N PRO A 26 -29.50 13.24 12.10
CA PRO A 26 -28.36 12.56 12.70
C PRO A 26 -27.09 12.82 11.86
N PRO A 27 -25.93 13.00 12.51
CA PRO A 27 -24.70 13.29 11.79
C PRO A 27 -24.34 12.12 10.87
N VAL A 28 -24.01 12.46 9.61
CA VAL A 28 -23.55 11.47 8.62
C VAL A 28 -22.18 10.95 9.05
N PRO A 29 -21.98 9.63 9.20
CA PRO A 29 -20.67 9.08 9.50
C PRO A 29 -19.65 9.43 8.40
N PRO A 30 -18.43 9.86 8.74
CA PRO A 30 -17.45 10.26 7.75
C PRO A 30 -16.93 9.05 6.95
N THR A 31 -16.69 9.26 5.67
CA THR A 31 -16.03 8.31 4.77
C THR A 31 -14.55 8.10 5.16
N PRO A 32 -13.91 7.00 4.73
CA PRO A 32 -12.47 6.81 4.94
C PRO A 32 -11.63 7.98 4.43
N THR A 33 -11.98 8.56 3.27
CA THR A 33 -11.25 9.71 2.69
C THR A 33 -11.40 10.97 3.54
N GLU A 34 -12.59 11.27 4.05
CA GLU A 34 -12.82 12.41 4.94
C GLU A 34 -12.06 12.26 6.27
N ILE A 35 -11.99 11.04 6.83
CA ILE A 35 -11.21 10.76 8.03
C ILE A 35 -9.72 11.03 7.81
N VAL A 36 -9.18 10.60 6.67
CA VAL A 36 -7.77 10.84 6.31
C VAL A 36 -7.51 12.33 6.06
N GLY A 37 -8.41 13.00 5.34
CA GLY A 37 -8.31 14.43 5.05
C GLY A 37 -8.35 15.31 6.30
N ALA A 38 -9.10 14.89 7.33
CA ALA A 38 -9.19 15.57 8.62
C ALA A 38 -8.10 15.16 9.62
N ALA A 39 -7.21 14.21 9.29
CA ALA A 39 -6.18 13.76 10.22
C ALA A 39 -5.18 14.89 10.53
N PRO A 40 -4.92 15.19 11.83
CA PRO A 40 -4.01 16.27 12.23
C PRO A 40 -2.59 16.00 11.74
N ALA A 41 -1.82 17.06 11.49
CA ALA A 41 -0.45 16.93 10.98
C ALA A 41 0.46 16.04 11.86
N ALA A 42 0.22 16.01 13.18
CA ALA A 42 0.95 15.16 14.12
C ALA A 42 0.73 13.65 13.92
N ASP A 43 -0.36 13.25 13.27
CA ASP A 43 -0.61 11.84 12.95
C ASP A 43 0.16 11.38 11.70
N TRP A 44 0.81 12.29 10.97
CA TRP A 44 1.56 11.97 9.75
C TRP A 44 3.05 11.86 10.01
N VAL A 45 3.61 10.69 9.71
CA VAL A 45 5.03 10.38 9.92
C VAL A 45 5.78 10.54 8.61
N ALA A 46 6.86 11.32 8.62
CA ALA A 46 7.72 11.49 7.45
C ALA A 46 8.44 10.18 7.10
N ILE A 47 8.56 9.91 5.81
CA ILE A 47 9.37 8.82 5.27
C ILE A 47 10.74 9.41 4.93
N ALA A 48 11.78 8.87 5.56
CA ALA A 48 13.15 9.31 5.30
C ALA A 48 13.53 9.07 3.82
N PRO A 49 14.14 10.04 3.11
CA PRO A 49 14.47 9.89 1.69
C PRO A 49 15.35 8.68 1.38
N GLU A 50 16.25 8.31 2.28
CA GLU A 50 17.07 7.11 2.17
C GLU A 50 16.23 5.83 2.19
N ASN A 51 15.01 5.84 2.71
CA ASN A 51 14.08 4.71 2.67
C ASN A 51 13.22 4.69 1.41
N LEU A 52 13.50 5.55 0.43
CA LEU A 52 12.84 5.58 -0.85
C LEU A 52 13.76 5.08 -1.96
N LEU A 53 13.17 4.36 -2.91
CA LEU A 53 13.75 3.98 -4.18
C LEU A 53 12.89 4.63 -5.27
N VAL A 54 13.52 5.43 -6.14
CA VAL A 54 12.85 6.17 -7.21
C VAL A 54 13.26 5.55 -8.53
N MET A 55 12.27 5.05 -9.27
CA MET A 55 12.44 4.42 -10.57
C MET A 55 11.79 5.29 -11.64
N ASP A 56 12.60 5.78 -12.57
CA ASP A 56 12.10 6.47 -13.76
C ASP A 56 12.05 5.48 -14.92
N LEU A 57 10.85 5.26 -15.43
CA LEU A 57 10.62 4.48 -16.64
C LEU A 57 10.76 5.38 -17.87
N ALA A 58 10.95 4.79 -19.05
CA ALA A 58 10.84 5.53 -20.31
C ALA A 58 9.52 6.34 -20.33
N PRO A 59 9.43 7.53 -20.97
CA PRO A 59 8.19 8.31 -20.99
C PRO A 59 6.99 7.53 -21.54
N ALA A 60 5.79 7.96 -21.17
CA ALA A 60 4.57 7.47 -21.79
C ALA A 60 4.47 7.95 -23.26
N ALA A 61 3.54 7.39 -24.04
CA ALA A 61 3.38 7.72 -25.46
C ALA A 61 3.00 9.20 -25.70
N ASP A 62 2.35 9.83 -24.73
CA ASP A 62 1.99 11.25 -24.73
C ASP A 62 3.13 12.16 -24.20
N GLY A 63 4.29 11.59 -23.88
CA GLY A 63 5.45 12.30 -23.34
C GLY A 63 5.42 12.48 -21.82
N ALA A 64 4.39 11.99 -21.11
CA ALA A 64 4.34 12.11 -19.66
C ALA A 64 5.51 11.35 -19.00
N ALA A 65 6.13 12.00 -18.01
CA ALA A 65 7.16 11.37 -17.19
C ALA A 65 6.54 10.26 -16.33
N ARG A 66 7.16 9.08 -16.33
CA ARG A 66 6.71 7.91 -15.55
C ARG A 66 7.68 7.66 -14.41
N GLN A 67 7.38 8.26 -13.26
CA GLN A 67 8.15 8.06 -12.03
C GLN A 67 7.38 7.17 -11.06
N VAL A 68 8.05 6.15 -10.55
CA VAL A 68 7.55 5.26 -9.50
C VAL A 68 8.38 5.49 -8.25
N VAL A 69 7.71 5.73 -7.12
CA VAL A 69 8.37 5.87 -5.82
C VAL A 69 8.01 4.66 -4.97
N ILE A 70 9.03 3.95 -4.52
CA ILE A 70 8.93 2.73 -3.71
C ILE A 70 9.49 3.04 -2.32
N GLN A 71 8.70 2.81 -1.28
CA GLN A 71 9.20 2.82 0.09
C GLN A 71 9.78 1.45 0.42
N LEU A 72 11.01 1.40 0.95
CA LEU A 72 11.65 0.18 1.43
C LEU A 72 11.12 -0.20 2.82
N LEU A 73 10.99 -1.51 3.06
CA LEU A 73 10.53 -2.08 4.32
C LEU A 73 11.56 -1.80 5.43
N PRO A 74 11.15 -1.23 6.58
CA PRO A 74 12.05 -1.01 7.70
C PRO A 74 12.41 -2.32 8.40
N ALA A 75 13.49 -2.29 9.18
CA ALA A 75 13.88 -3.37 10.07
C ALA A 75 12.73 -3.76 11.02
N PRO A 76 12.66 -5.02 11.49
CA PRO A 76 13.64 -6.10 11.32
C PRO A 76 13.41 -7.07 10.15
N TRP A 77 12.28 -7.00 9.43
CA TRP A 77 11.99 -7.93 8.34
C TRP A 77 12.81 -7.63 7.07
N SER A 78 13.23 -8.68 6.36
CA SER A 78 13.82 -8.61 5.00
C SER A 78 15.10 -7.77 4.85
N GLN A 79 15.82 -7.46 5.93
CA GLN A 79 16.90 -6.47 5.90
C GLN A 79 18.12 -6.89 5.06
N GLY A 80 18.37 -8.19 4.88
CA GLY A 80 19.39 -8.68 3.95
C GLY A 80 19.14 -8.22 2.52
N TRP A 81 17.90 -8.39 2.03
CA TRP A 81 17.51 -7.96 0.68
C TRP A 81 17.40 -6.44 0.57
N VAL A 82 16.85 -5.75 1.58
CA VAL A 82 16.83 -4.26 1.59
C VAL A 82 18.24 -3.69 1.51
N GLY A 83 19.21 -4.28 2.23
CA GLY A 83 20.62 -3.92 2.12
C GLY A 83 21.20 -4.15 0.72
N ASN A 84 20.85 -5.26 0.07
CA ASN A 84 21.25 -5.53 -1.32
C ASN A 84 20.64 -4.53 -2.30
N ILE A 85 19.35 -4.21 -2.16
CA ILE A 85 18.64 -3.23 -3.00
C ILE A 85 19.32 -1.86 -2.92
N ARG A 86 19.74 -1.43 -1.73
CA ARG A 86 20.51 -0.20 -1.55
C ARG A 86 21.84 -0.24 -2.31
N LYS A 87 22.60 -1.34 -2.21
CA LYS A 87 23.86 -1.52 -2.94
C LYS A 87 23.65 -1.51 -4.46
N LEU A 88 22.60 -2.17 -4.95
CA LEU A 88 22.21 -2.19 -6.36
C LEU A 88 21.84 -0.80 -6.87
N ALA A 89 21.07 -0.03 -6.08
CA ALA A 89 20.71 1.35 -6.39
C ALA A 89 21.95 2.25 -6.45
N THR A 90 22.85 2.16 -5.46
CA THR A 90 24.12 2.91 -5.45
C THR A 90 25.02 2.53 -6.64
N ALA A 91 25.00 1.27 -7.06
CA ALA A 91 25.75 0.80 -8.23
C ALA A 91 25.05 1.10 -9.57
N HIS A 92 23.90 1.77 -9.56
CA HIS A 92 23.07 2.05 -10.74
C HIS A 92 22.77 0.76 -11.54
N TRP A 93 22.55 -0.36 -10.85
CA TRP A 93 22.48 -1.67 -11.50
C TRP A 93 21.27 -1.81 -12.43
N TRP A 94 20.14 -1.18 -12.10
CA TRP A 94 18.92 -1.19 -12.90
C TRP A 94 18.90 -0.19 -14.07
N ASP A 95 19.91 0.67 -14.21
CA ASP A 95 19.93 1.63 -15.30
C ASP A 95 20.07 0.91 -16.65
N GLY A 96 19.09 1.11 -17.53
CA GLY A 96 19.00 0.44 -18.82
C GLY A 96 18.42 -0.97 -18.79
N THR A 97 17.99 -1.46 -17.62
CA THR A 97 17.21 -2.72 -17.55
C THR A 97 15.74 -2.46 -17.93
N ALA A 98 14.82 -3.39 -17.66
CA ALA A 98 13.43 -3.20 -18.06
C ALA A 98 12.41 -3.85 -17.14
N ILE A 99 11.16 -3.46 -17.33
CA ILE A 99 10.01 -4.31 -16.98
C ILE A 99 10.01 -5.50 -17.93
N THR A 100 10.16 -6.71 -17.39
CA THR A 100 10.36 -7.95 -18.16
C THR A 100 9.10 -8.82 -18.22
N ARG A 101 8.19 -8.64 -17.25
CA ARG A 101 7.02 -9.49 -17.07
C ARG A 101 5.85 -8.72 -16.48
N VAL A 102 4.66 -8.96 -17.02
CA VAL A 102 3.39 -8.46 -16.49
C VAL A 102 2.38 -9.60 -16.58
N GLN A 103 2.04 -10.17 -15.42
CA GLN A 103 1.02 -11.20 -15.32
C GLN A 103 -0.28 -10.59 -14.81
N ASP A 104 -1.36 -10.81 -15.55
CA ASP A 104 -2.66 -10.26 -15.22
C ASP A 104 -3.14 -10.68 -13.83
N GLY A 105 -3.65 -9.71 -13.06
CA GLY A 105 -4.14 -9.94 -11.70
C GLY A 105 -3.10 -10.41 -10.68
N TYR A 106 -1.80 -10.41 -11.02
CA TYR A 106 -0.76 -10.98 -10.17
C TYR A 106 0.37 -9.99 -9.92
N VAL A 107 1.39 -9.94 -10.77
CA VAL A 107 2.57 -9.09 -10.56
C VAL A 107 3.09 -8.46 -11.86
N VAL A 108 3.73 -7.30 -11.71
CA VAL A 108 4.64 -6.71 -12.68
C VAL A 108 6.06 -6.87 -12.14
N GLN A 109 6.96 -7.43 -12.94
CA GLN A 109 8.32 -7.76 -12.55
C GLN A 109 9.34 -7.03 -13.45
N TRP A 110 10.44 -6.64 -12.84
CA TRP A 110 11.54 -5.94 -13.48
C TRP A 110 12.90 -6.44 -12.98
N GLY A 111 13.90 -6.20 -13.81
CA GLY A 111 15.27 -6.63 -13.57
C GLY A 111 15.99 -6.80 -14.90
N ASP A 112 17.00 -7.63 -14.94
CA ASP A 112 17.81 -7.87 -16.13
C ASP A 112 17.01 -8.67 -17.18
N PRO A 113 16.77 -8.12 -18.38
CA PRO A 113 16.04 -8.83 -19.43
C PRO A 113 16.74 -10.08 -19.97
N ASP A 114 18.02 -10.27 -19.65
CA ASP A 114 18.86 -11.41 -20.05
C ASP A 114 19.24 -12.32 -18.85
N ALA A 115 18.59 -12.15 -17.68
CA ALA A 115 18.92 -12.87 -16.44
C ALA A 115 18.98 -14.41 -16.57
N GLU A 116 18.15 -14.99 -17.44
CA GLU A 116 18.08 -16.44 -17.68
C GLU A 116 19.27 -16.97 -18.50
N ASP A 117 19.97 -16.11 -19.25
CA ASP A 117 21.18 -16.47 -20.00
C ASP A 117 22.41 -16.04 -19.20
N LYS A 118 22.98 -16.97 -18.43
CA LYS A 118 24.15 -16.71 -17.56
C LYS A 118 25.35 -16.08 -18.28
N ALA A 119 25.49 -16.25 -19.59
CA ALA A 119 26.57 -15.64 -20.36
C ALA A 119 26.31 -14.16 -20.69
N LYS A 120 25.05 -13.73 -20.68
CA LYS A 120 24.62 -12.35 -20.96
C LYS A 120 24.15 -11.61 -19.71
N ALA A 121 23.77 -12.36 -18.67
CA ALA A 121 23.27 -11.83 -17.43
C ALA A 121 24.21 -10.75 -16.88
N ARG A 122 23.62 -9.62 -16.52
CA ARG A 122 24.33 -8.47 -15.99
C ARG A 122 25.00 -8.87 -14.67
N PRO A 123 26.32 -8.62 -14.52
CA PRO A 123 27.02 -9.02 -13.31
C PRO A 123 26.44 -8.30 -12.09
N LEU A 124 26.18 -9.07 -11.03
CA LEU A 124 25.78 -8.53 -9.73
C LEU A 124 26.99 -7.96 -8.99
N PRO A 125 26.82 -6.89 -8.18
CA PRO A 125 27.88 -6.41 -7.31
C PRO A 125 28.40 -7.53 -6.38
N PRO A 126 29.72 -7.72 -6.23
CA PRO A 126 30.27 -8.79 -5.38
C PRO A 126 29.99 -8.58 -3.89
N SER A 127 29.56 -7.39 -3.50
CA SER A 127 29.25 -7.02 -2.12
C SER A 127 27.82 -7.41 -1.69
N LEU A 128 27.00 -7.99 -2.57
CA LEU A 128 25.66 -8.45 -2.21
C LEU A 128 25.74 -9.62 -1.22
N LEU A 129 24.85 -9.61 -0.24
CA LEU A 129 24.69 -10.69 0.72
C LEU A 129 23.91 -11.84 0.07
N SER A 130 24.35 -13.07 0.32
CA SER A 130 23.50 -14.25 0.13
C SER A 130 22.54 -14.33 1.32
N VAL A 131 21.25 -14.14 1.05
CA VAL A 131 20.19 -14.18 2.08
C VAL A 131 19.49 -15.53 1.99
N SER A 132 19.22 -16.15 3.14
CA SER A 132 18.53 -17.45 3.17
C SER A 132 17.02 -17.31 3.22
N GLN A 133 16.31 -18.36 2.81
CA GLN A 133 14.84 -18.45 2.90
C GLN A 133 14.32 -18.34 4.34
N GLY A 134 15.16 -18.64 5.35
CA GLY A 134 14.81 -18.46 6.76
C GLY A 134 14.54 -17.01 7.15
N ALA A 135 14.94 -16.03 6.33
CA ALA A 135 14.71 -14.61 6.60
C ALA A 135 13.36 -14.08 6.07
N TYR A 136 12.50 -14.92 5.48
CA TYR A 136 11.14 -14.51 5.07
C TYR A 136 10.22 -14.20 6.24
N THR A 137 10.50 -14.77 7.42
CA THR A 137 9.74 -14.58 8.65
C THR A 137 10.66 -14.15 9.79
N LEU A 138 10.07 -13.63 10.86
CA LEU A 138 10.74 -13.54 12.15
C LEU A 138 10.10 -14.53 13.11
N THR A 139 10.96 -15.25 13.82
CA THR A 139 10.54 -16.13 14.92
C THR A 139 9.94 -15.34 16.07
N ALA A 140 9.12 -16.02 16.86
CA ALA A 140 8.48 -15.42 18.02
C ALA A 140 9.50 -14.89 19.04
N GLY A 141 9.21 -13.70 19.57
CA GLY A 141 10.10 -12.99 20.50
C GLY A 141 11.15 -12.10 19.82
N ALA A 142 11.41 -12.27 18.51
CA ALA A 142 12.26 -11.36 17.74
C ALA A 142 11.47 -10.18 17.12
N ALA A 143 10.15 -10.33 16.98
CA ALA A 143 9.30 -9.32 16.38
C ALA A 143 9.01 -8.15 17.35
N PRO A 144 9.07 -6.90 16.87
CA PRO A 144 8.68 -5.74 17.66
C PRO A 144 7.17 -5.74 17.94
N ALA A 145 6.74 -4.89 18.87
CA ALA A 145 5.32 -4.69 19.14
C ALA A 145 4.61 -4.14 17.90
N LEU A 146 3.54 -4.83 17.47
CA LEU A 146 2.68 -4.38 16.40
C LEU A 146 1.68 -3.33 16.92
N GLU A 147 1.30 -2.41 16.04
CA GLU A 147 0.42 -1.28 16.28
C GLU A 147 -0.89 -1.39 15.47
N GLY A 148 -1.78 -0.41 15.68
CA GLY A 148 -3.07 -0.35 15.00
C GLY A 148 -4.07 -1.43 15.42
N PRO A 149 -5.25 -1.44 14.79
CA PRO A 149 -6.30 -2.41 15.08
C PRO A 149 -5.86 -3.84 14.74
N ARG A 150 -6.41 -4.80 15.48
CA ARG A 150 -6.26 -6.23 15.19
C ARG A 150 -7.25 -6.63 14.12
N ILE A 151 -6.75 -7.24 13.05
CA ILE A 151 -7.55 -7.77 11.96
C ILE A 151 -7.47 -9.29 12.01
N ALA A 152 -8.62 -9.95 12.13
CA ALA A 152 -8.69 -11.41 11.99
C ALA A 152 -8.54 -11.75 10.50
N ASP A 153 -7.63 -12.70 10.20
CA ASP A 153 -7.42 -13.19 8.82
C ASP A 153 -8.11 -14.56 8.70
N GLY A 154 -7.68 -15.55 9.48
CA GLY A 154 -8.31 -16.87 9.56
C GLY A 154 -8.12 -17.74 8.31
N ILE A 155 -7.50 -17.21 7.26
CA ILE A 155 -7.26 -17.89 5.97
C ILE A 155 -5.76 -18.11 5.76
N TYR A 156 -4.98 -17.03 5.79
CA TYR A 156 -3.53 -17.05 5.56
C TYR A 156 -2.72 -16.93 6.85
N ALA A 157 -3.30 -16.32 7.88
CA ALA A 157 -2.68 -16.05 9.17
C ALA A 157 -3.71 -16.16 10.30
N ALA A 158 -3.25 -16.25 11.55
CA ALA A 158 -4.18 -16.16 12.69
C ALA A 158 -4.76 -14.74 12.81
N GLN A 159 -3.92 -13.73 12.54
CA GLN A 159 -4.29 -12.32 12.56
C GLN A 159 -3.27 -11.49 11.78
N ALA A 160 -3.61 -10.23 11.54
CA ALA A 160 -2.68 -9.21 11.07
C ALA A 160 -2.86 -7.89 11.82
N ARG A 161 -1.77 -7.12 11.89
CA ARG A 161 -1.68 -5.77 12.48
C ARG A 161 -0.71 -4.94 11.64
N PHE A 162 -0.26 -3.81 12.17
CA PHE A 162 0.66 -2.92 11.48
C PHE A 162 1.98 -2.75 12.24
N TYR A 163 3.02 -2.32 11.56
CA TYR A 163 4.28 -1.86 12.14
C TYR A 163 4.85 -0.73 11.31
N HIS A 164 4.93 0.49 11.85
CA HIS A 164 5.39 1.69 11.14
C HIS A 164 4.72 1.87 9.77
N GLY A 165 3.41 1.63 9.71
CA GLY A 165 2.62 1.72 8.48
C GLY A 165 2.69 0.49 7.57
N TRP A 166 3.29 -0.63 7.99
CA TRP A 166 3.38 -1.87 7.20
C TRP A 166 2.44 -2.94 7.71
N PRO A 167 1.66 -3.61 6.85
CA PRO A 167 0.83 -4.73 7.26
C PRO A 167 1.71 -5.95 7.57
N ILE A 168 1.57 -6.49 8.78
CA ILE A 168 2.33 -7.63 9.30
C ILE A 168 1.34 -8.69 9.77
N ALA A 169 1.46 -9.90 9.22
CA ALA A 169 0.70 -11.07 9.65
C ALA A 169 1.40 -11.78 10.81
N THR A 170 0.61 -12.51 11.60
CA THR A 170 1.06 -13.30 12.73
C THR A 170 0.49 -14.70 12.63
N GLY A 171 1.35 -15.71 12.79
CA GLY A 171 0.95 -17.12 12.80
C GLY A 171 0.10 -17.52 14.00
N PRO A 172 -0.41 -18.76 14.03
CA PRO A 172 -1.09 -19.31 15.20
C PRO A 172 -0.09 -19.69 16.30
N GLY A 173 -0.60 -19.92 17.52
CA GLY A 173 0.16 -20.42 18.66
C GLY A 173 0.65 -19.34 19.64
N GLU A 174 1.23 -19.78 20.76
CA GLU A 174 1.69 -18.91 21.86
C GLU A 174 2.97 -18.11 21.51
N ALA A 175 3.77 -18.68 20.61
CA ALA A 175 5.00 -18.09 20.10
C ALA A 175 4.91 -18.02 18.57
N PRO A 176 4.09 -17.11 18.01
CA PRO A 176 3.83 -17.08 16.58
C PRO A 176 4.94 -16.36 15.81
N GLU A 177 5.26 -16.89 14.62
CA GLU A 177 6.05 -16.17 13.63
C GLU A 177 5.31 -14.93 13.12
N THR A 178 6.07 -13.94 12.63
CA THR A 178 5.51 -12.76 11.95
C THR A 178 6.16 -12.53 10.61
N TRP A 179 5.40 -12.00 9.66
CA TRP A 179 5.89 -11.73 8.31
C TRP A 179 5.15 -10.55 7.66
N PRO A 180 5.80 -9.78 6.77
CA PRO A 180 5.10 -8.82 5.95
C PRO A 180 4.26 -9.54 4.89
N VAL A 181 3.12 -8.94 4.52
CA VAL A 181 2.12 -9.58 3.66
C VAL A 181 2.16 -9.07 2.22
N HIS A 182 1.85 -9.93 1.24
CA HIS A 182 1.79 -9.56 -0.18
C HIS A 182 0.46 -8.90 -0.56
N CYS A 183 0.27 -7.64 -0.16
CA CYS A 183 -0.88 -6.82 -0.59
C CYS A 183 -0.64 -6.15 -1.95
N TYR A 184 -1.69 -5.58 -2.56
CA TYR A 184 -1.55 -4.73 -3.75
C TYR A 184 -0.49 -3.64 -3.55
N GLY A 185 0.37 -3.44 -4.55
CA GLY A 185 1.47 -2.47 -4.52
C GLY A 185 2.66 -2.87 -3.66
N THR A 186 2.62 -3.98 -2.92
CA THR A 186 3.82 -4.48 -2.21
C THR A 186 4.87 -4.94 -3.21
N VAL A 187 6.14 -4.69 -2.86
CA VAL A 187 7.31 -5.05 -3.67
C VAL A 187 7.99 -6.25 -3.04
N GLY A 188 8.14 -7.31 -3.83
CA GLY A 188 8.84 -8.53 -3.43
C GLY A 188 10.06 -8.83 -4.28
N VAL A 189 10.87 -9.79 -3.83
CA VAL A 189 12.10 -10.24 -4.51
C VAL A 189 11.79 -11.41 -5.45
N GLY A 190 12.09 -11.23 -6.73
CA GLY A 190 12.11 -12.33 -7.69
C GLY A 190 13.25 -13.30 -7.37
N ARG A 191 12.99 -14.60 -7.52
CA ARG A 191 13.96 -15.67 -7.28
C ARG A 191 13.70 -16.85 -8.20
N ASP A 192 14.72 -17.67 -8.37
CA ASP A 192 14.59 -18.99 -8.99
C ASP A 192 14.06 -20.02 -7.95
N MET A 193 14.10 -21.29 -8.31
CA MET A 193 13.69 -22.40 -7.47
C MET A 193 14.50 -22.46 -6.17
N PRO A 194 13.86 -22.85 -5.05
CA PRO A 194 14.56 -23.10 -3.79
C PRO A 194 15.77 -24.05 -3.99
N PRO A 195 16.89 -23.81 -3.28
CA PRO A 195 17.04 -22.92 -2.13
C PRO A 195 17.38 -21.46 -2.48
N ASP A 196 17.34 -21.06 -3.76
CA ASP A 196 17.52 -19.65 -4.11
C ASP A 196 16.48 -18.79 -3.37
N ALA A 197 16.93 -17.62 -2.92
CA ALA A 197 16.09 -16.65 -2.21
C ALA A 197 16.09 -15.28 -2.91
N GLY A 198 16.73 -15.20 -4.08
CA GLY A 198 16.91 -13.99 -4.85
C GLY A 198 17.91 -13.03 -4.22
N SER A 199 18.66 -12.32 -5.06
CA SER A 199 19.63 -11.32 -4.62
C SER A 199 18.98 -9.97 -4.26
N GLY A 200 17.75 -9.73 -4.72
CA GLY A 200 17.08 -8.42 -4.71
C GLY A 200 17.27 -7.64 -6.02
N ALA A 201 17.93 -8.20 -7.04
CA ALA A 201 18.09 -7.58 -8.36
C ALA A 201 16.84 -7.71 -9.23
N GLU A 202 16.19 -8.87 -9.20
CA GLU A 202 14.85 -9.07 -9.75
C GLU A 202 13.83 -8.68 -8.69
N LEU A 203 12.92 -7.78 -9.02
CA LEU A 203 11.89 -7.29 -8.13
C LEU A 203 10.54 -7.29 -8.84
N TYR A 204 9.47 -7.36 -8.07
CA TYR A 204 8.12 -7.26 -8.62
C TYR A 204 7.22 -6.46 -7.69
N ALA A 205 6.17 -5.86 -8.26
CA ALA A 205 5.07 -5.25 -7.53
C ALA A 205 3.79 -6.06 -7.76
N VAL A 206 3.00 -6.28 -6.71
CA VAL A 206 1.67 -6.90 -6.82
C VAL A 206 0.71 -5.92 -7.51
N ILE A 207 0.02 -6.36 -8.57
CA ILE A 207 -0.89 -5.53 -9.38
C ILE A 207 -2.34 -6.02 -9.43
N GLY A 208 -2.69 -7.04 -8.66
CA GLY A 208 -4.07 -7.55 -8.59
C GLY A 208 -4.45 -7.98 -7.19
N ASP A 209 -5.28 -9.02 -7.10
CA ASP A 209 -5.67 -9.62 -5.83
C ASP A 209 -4.44 -10.08 -5.06
N ALA A 210 -4.43 -9.83 -3.75
CA ALA A 210 -3.28 -10.08 -2.89
C ALA A 210 -2.87 -11.58 -2.97
N PRO A 211 -1.71 -11.92 -3.55
CA PRO A 211 -1.28 -13.30 -3.70
C PRO A 211 -0.66 -13.79 -2.39
N ARG A 212 -1.46 -13.83 -1.33
CA ARG A 212 -1.03 -14.15 0.04
C ARG A 212 -0.44 -15.56 0.18
N GLN A 213 -0.55 -16.41 -0.84
CA GLN A 213 0.20 -17.68 -0.95
C GLN A 213 1.72 -17.46 -1.02
N LEU A 214 2.18 -16.26 -1.42
CA LEU A 214 3.60 -15.88 -1.43
C LEU A 214 4.13 -15.53 -0.03
N ASP A 215 3.25 -15.24 0.92
CA ASP A 215 3.65 -15.00 2.30
C ASP A 215 4.51 -16.16 2.81
N ARG A 216 5.61 -15.82 3.51
CA ARG A 216 6.59 -16.77 4.06
C ARG A 216 7.35 -17.61 3.01
N ASN A 217 7.11 -17.39 1.72
CA ASN A 217 7.76 -18.10 0.61
C ASN A 217 8.63 -17.18 -0.26
N ILE A 218 8.32 -15.88 -0.25
CA ILE A 218 9.04 -14.83 -0.96
C ILE A 218 9.20 -13.62 -0.03
N ALA A 219 10.35 -12.93 -0.13
CA ALA A 219 10.60 -11.73 0.65
C ALA A 219 9.78 -10.55 0.13
N VAL A 220 9.03 -9.89 1.02
CA VAL A 220 8.52 -8.53 0.82
C VAL A 220 9.60 -7.55 1.27
N VAL A 221 9.95 -6.58 0.44
CA VAL A 221 11.06 -5.64 0.67
C VAL A 221 10.64 -4.18 0.55
N GLY A 222 9.44 -3.91 0.08
CA GLY A 222 8.95 -2.55 -0.08
C GLY A 222 7.48 -2.47 -0.48
N ARG A 223 7.05 -1.26 -0.85
CA ARG A 223 5.76 -0.98 -1.46
C ARG A 223 5.86 0.23 -2.37
N VAL A 224 5.12 0.23 -3.46
CA VAL A 224 4.91 1.41 -4.29
C VAL A 224 4.03 2.40 -3.52
N ILE A 225 4.51 3.64 -3.38
CA ILE A 225 3.78 4.72 -2.70
C ILE A 225 3.29 5.81 -3.67
N ALA A 226 3.84 5.86 -4.88
CA ALA A 226 3.39 6.72 -5.97
C ALA A 226 3.78 6.12 -7.33
N GLY A 227 2.99 6.39 -8.37
CA GLY A 227 3.24 5.91 -9.73
C GLY A 227 2.85 4.45 -9.98
N MET A 228 1.95 3.89 -9.17
CA MET A 228 1.48 2.51 -9.32
C MET A 228 0.72 2.30 -10.64
N GLU A 229 0.07 3.33 -11.14
CA GLU A 229 -0.57 3.38 -12.45
C GLU A 229 0.41 3.08 -13.58
N TRP A 230 1.67 3.54 -13.49
CA TRP A 230 2.70 3.31 -14.51
C TRP A 230 3.17 1.86 -14.61
N LEU A 231 2.88 1.07 -13.57
CA LEU A 231 3.21 -0.35 -13.51
C LEU A 231 1.98 -1.23 -13.82
N SER A 232 0.84 -0.94 -13.19
CA SER A 232 -0.37 -1.75 -13.29
C SER A 232 -1.12 -1.60 -14.63
N SER A 233 -0.91 -0.50 -15.36
CA SER A 233 -1.53 -0.28 -16.66
C SER A 233 -0.73 -0.85 -17.85
N LEU A 234 0.44 -1.44 -17.61
CA LEU A 234 1.29 -1.96 -18.69
C LEU A 234 0.63 -3.13 -19.44
N PRO A 235 0.84 -3.27 -20.76
CA PRO A 235 0.33 -4.41 -21.51
C PRO A 235 0.73 -5.75 -20.87
N ARG A 236 -0.17 -6.73 -20.87
CA ARG A 236 0.09 -8.03 -20.24
C ARG A 236 1.04 -8.81 -21.13
N GLY A 237 2.02 -9.48 -20.53
CA GLY A 237 2.94 -10.32 -21.27
C GLY A 237 2.23 -11.57 -21.79
N LYS A 238 2.60 -11.99 -23.00
CA LYS A 238 2.01 -13.16 -23.67
C LYS A 238 2.86 -14.42 -23.50
N GLY A 239 4.08 -14.31 -22.98
CA GLY A 239 4.97 -15.43 -22.69
C GLY A 239 4.50 -16.28 -21.51
N GLU A 240 5.27 -17.33 -21.22
CA GLU A 240 5.07 -18.14 -20.02
C GLU A 240 5.03 -17.26 -18.78
N MET A 241 4.13 -17.55 -17.84
CA MET A 241 3.92 -16.76 -16.62
C MET A 241 3.76 -15.23 -16.83
N GLY A 242 3.41 -14.77 -18.03
CA GLY A 242 3.27 -13.34 -18.32
C GLY A 242 4.58 -12.61 -18.65
N PHE A 243 5.67 -13.32 -18.99
CA PHE A 243 6.88 -12.68 -19.54
C PHE A 243 6.59 -12.02 -20.90
N TYR A 244 7.30 -10.93 -21.18
CA TYR A 244 7.32 -10.36 -22.53
C TYR A 244 8.16 -11.23 -23.46
N ARG A 245 7.66 -11.46 -24.68
CA ARG A 245 8.34 -12.29 -25.69
C ARG A 245 9.29 -11.46 -26.54
N GLN A 246 8.95 -10.19 -26.77
CA GLN A 246 9.68 -9.30 -27.66
C GLN A 246 10.26 -8.13 -26.88
N THR A 247 11.45 -7.69 -27.28
CA THR A 247 12.12 -6.52 -26.68
C THR A 247 11.26 -5.26 -26.77
N ALA A 248 10.48 -5.10 -27.83
CA ALA A 248 9.60 -3.94 -28.02
C ALA A 248 8.43 -3.86 -27.02
N GLU A 249 8.07 -4.97 -26.35
CA GLU A 249 7.05 -4.98 -25.30
C GLU A 249 7.61 -4.49 -23.95
N ARG A 250 8.93 -4.62 -23.75
CA ARG A 250 9.60 -4.28 -22.50
C ARG A 250 9.60 -2.77 -22.31
N THR A 251 9.17 -2.30 -21.14
CA THR A 251 9.30 -0.88 -20.77
C THR A 251 10.68 -0.64 -20.18
N PRO A 252 11.55 0.18 -20.82
CA PRO A 252 12.88 0.43 -20.30
C PRO A 252 12.85 1.19 -18.97
N ILE A 253 13.75 0.82 -18.08
CA ILE A 253 14.07 1.57 -16.87
C ILE A 253 15.21 2.52 -17.22
N GLN A 254 14.95 3.82 -17.17
CA GLN A 254 15.97 4.83 -17.46
C GLN A 254 16.96 4.93 -16.32
N ARG A 255 16.45 4.97 -15.08
CA ARG A 255 17.29 4.97 -13.89
C ARG A 255 16.54 4.52 -12.66
N VAL A 256 17.30 3.99 -11.70
CA VAL A 256 16.82 3.77 -10.32
C VAL A 256 17.79 4.39 -9.33
N ARG A 257 17.30 5.21 -8.40
CA ARG A 257 18.11 5.90 -7.39
C ARG A 257 17.50 5.77 -5.99
N LEU A 258 18.35 5.81 -4.98
CA LEU A 258 17.87 6.08 -3.61
C LEU A 258 17.32 7.51 -3.55
N GLY A 259 16.32 7.73 -2.70
CA GLY A 259 15.60 9.01 -2.67
C GLY A 259 16.45 10.18 -2.22
N ASP A 260 17.45 9.96 -1.36
CA ASP A 260 18.44 10.95 -0.95
C ASP A 260 19.40 11.37 -2.08
N ALA A 261 19.49 10.56 -3.15
CA ALA A 261 20.24 10.87 -4.36
C ALA A 261 19.38 11.50 -5.47
N VAL A 262 18.10 11.82 -5.21
CA VAL A 262 17.19 12.48 -6.17
C VAL A 262 16.95 13.94 -5.77
N PRO A 263 17.55 14.91 -6.47
CA PRO A 263 17.32 16.32 -6.21
C PRO A 263 15.85 16.70 -6.34
N GLY A 264 15.33 17.45 -5.37
CA GLY A 264 13.95 17.95 -5.40
C GLY A 264 12.88 16.88 -5.16
N LEU A 265 13.25 15.67 -4.72
CA LEU A 265 12.26 14.64 -4.38
C LEU A 265 11.31 15.16 -3.28
N PRO A 266 9.98 15.09 -3.49
CA PRO A 266 9.02 15.49 -2.46
C PRO A 266 9.21 14.68 -1.18
N THR A 267 9.00 15.34 -0.03
CA THR A 267 8.91 14.61 1.24
C THR A 267 7.59 13.85 1.29
N TRP A 268 7.65 12.55 1.53
CA TRP A 268 6.47 11.71 1.68
C TRP A 268 6.15 11.46 3.15
N GLN A 269 4.87 11.25 3.46
CA GLN A 269 4.40 10.91 4.80
C GLN A 269 3.40 9.75 4.73
N TYR A 270 3.41 8.88 5.73
CA TYR A 270 2.34 7.91 5.97
C TYR A 270 1.52 8.30 7.19
N LEU A 271 0.23 7.95 7.19
CA LEU A 271 -0.60 8.11 8.37
C LEU A 271 -0.18 7.08 9.43
N SER A 272 0.24 7.55 10.61
CA SER A 272 0.71 6.71 11.71
C SER A 272 -0.32 5.65 12.07
N THR A 273 0.06 4.39 11.97
CA THR A 273 -0.82 3.27 12.29
C THR A 273 -1.07 3.09 13.79
N ALA A 274 -0.34 3.82 14.65
CA ALA A 274 -0.64 3.97 16.07
C ALA A 274 -1.65 5.10 16.39
N SER A 275 -1.98 5.96 15.43
CA SER A 275 -2.84 7.12 15.67
C SER A 275 -4.32 6.77 15.83
N ALA A 276 -5.05 7.63 16.54
CA ALA A 276 -6.50 7.56 16.61
C ALA A 276 -7.16 7.78 15.23
N SER A 277 -6.54 8.58 14.36
CA SER A 277 -7.04 8.79 13.00
C SER A 277 -6.95 7.53 12.16
N PHE A 278 -5.86 6.77 12.24
CA PHE A 278 -5.75 5.48 11.56
C PHE A 278 -6.76 4.46 12.10
N ALA A 279 -6.98 4.41 13.43
CA ALA A 279 -7.98 3.52 14.01
C ALA A 279 -9.40 3.80 13.49
N ARG A 280 -9.79 5.08 13.40
CA ARG A 280 -11.08 5.48 12.79
C ARG A 280 -11.15 5.15 11.30
N TYR A 281 -10.06 5.39 10.56
CA TYR A 281 -9.97 5.06 9.15
C TYR A 281 -10.16 3.56 8.91
N ALA A 282 -9.47 2.71 9.68
CA ALA A 282 -9.58 1.26 9.59
C ALA A 282 -10.98 0.76 9.98
N ASP A 283 -11.62 1.32 11.02
CA ASP A 283 -13.03 1.01 11.33
C ASP A 283 -13.95 1.37 10.16
N ALA A 284 -13.78 2.55 9.56
CA ALA A 284 -14.58 2.95 8.40
C ALA A 284 -14.34 2.06 7.18
N ARG A 285 -13.13 1.51 6.99
CA ARG A 285 -12.84 0.52 5.94
C ARG A 285 -13.56 -0.80 6.19
N ALA A 286 -13.60 -1.27 7.43
CA ALA A 286 -14.33 -2.49 7.81
C ALA A 286 -15.84 -2.31 7.84
N ASN A 287 -16.29 -1.12 8.18
CA ASN A 287 -17.67 -0.80 8.47
C ASN A 287 -18.04 0.51 7.78
N ARG A 288 -18.17 0.45 6.45
CA ARG A 288 -18.69 1.59 5.68
C ARG A 288 -20.12 1.90 6.16
N ARG A 289 -20.29 3.10 6.71
CA ARG A 289 -21.56 3.63 7.26
C ARG A 289 -21.97 4.94 6.58
N ASP A 290 -21.23 5.37 5.55
CA ASP A 290 -21.61 6.48 4.69
C ASP A 290 -22.87 6.13 3.88
N PRO A 291 -23.65 7.12 3.41
CA PRO A 291 -25.01 6.91 2.89
C PRO A 291 -25.14 5.91 1.75
N PHE A 292 -24.05 5.64 1.01
CA PHE A 292 -24.01 4.65 -0.04
C PHE A 292 -24.12 3.21 0.48
N TYR A 293 -23.61 2.93 1.68
CA TYR A 293 -23.54 1.57 2.24
C TYR A 293 -24.69 1.33 3.22
N VAL A 294 -25.75 0.67 2.73
CA VAL A 294 -26.92 0.30 3.54
C VAL A 294 -26.60 -0.82 4.56
N ARG A 295 -25.63 -1.68 4.26
CA ARG A 295 -25.25 -2.82 5.11
C ARG A 295 -23.72 -2.85 5.31
N PRO A 296 -23.22 -2.56 6.52
CA PRO A 296 -21.81 -2.70 6.84
C PRO A 296 -21.34 -4.16 6.74
N ALA A 297 -20.10 -4.39 6.33
CA ALA A 297 -19.54 -5.73 6.16
C ALA A 297 -19.20 -6.43 7.48
N GLY A 298 -18.89 -5.67 8.54
CA GLY A 298 -18.52 -6.22 9.85
C GLY A 298 -17.06 -6.67 9.95
N GLY A 299 -16.24 -6.43 8.93
CA GLY A 299 -14.85 -6.87 8.87
C GLY A 299 -14.15 -6.41 7.59
N VAL A 300 -12.83 -6.61 7.55
CA VAL A 300 -11.98 -6.23 6.41
C VAL A 300 -10.75 -7.13 6.37
N ASP A 301 -10.27 -7.45 5.17
CA ASP A 301 -8.95 -8.06 4.99
C ASP A 301 -7.84 -7.02 5.21
N ILE A 302 -6.68 -7.43 5.72
CA ILE A 302 -5.55 -6.52 5.97
C ILE A 302 -5.10 -5.76 4.71
N CYS A 303 -5.13 -6.41 3.54
CA CYS A 303 -4.79 -5.79 2.26
C CYS A 303 -5.86 -4.83 1.75
N ASN A 304 -7.06 -4.85 2.34
CA ASN A 304 -8.14 -3.89 2.09
C ASN A 304 -8.13 -2.70 3.07
N VAL A 305 -7.08 -2.56 3.90
CA VAL A 305 -6.81 -1.37 4.72
C VAL A 305 -5.48 -0.75 4.31
N PRO A 306 -5.35 -0.18 3.10
CA PRO A 306 -4.10 0.43 2.67
C PRO A 306 -3.76 1.60 3.58
N VAL A 307 -2.50 1.69 4.04
CA VAL A 307 -2.05 2.80 4.87
C VAL A 307 -1.99 4.07 4.02
N PRO A 308 -2.69 5.15 4.41
CA PRO A 308 -2.69 6.39 3.64
C PRO A 308 -1.29 6.98 3.51
N ILE A 309 -0.96 7.41 2.30
CA ILE A 309 0.29 8.09 1.95
C ILE A 309 -0.03 9.45 1.33
N ARG A 310 0.78 10.46 1.63
CA ARG A 310 0.70 11.79 0.98
C ARG A 310 2.09 12.39 0.79
N GLN A 311 2.18 13.36 -0.13
CA GLN A 311 3.26 14.33 -0.08
C GLN A 311 3.02 15.27 1.11
N LYS A 312 4.08 15.64 1.82
CA LYS A 312 4.01 16.64 2.88
C LYS A 312 3.48 17.95 2.26
N PRO A 313 2.39 18.54 2.81
CA PRO A 313 1.84 19.80 2.32
C PRO A 313 2.82 20.96 2.41
#